data_AF-W4Q8F9-F1
#
_entry.id   AF-W4Q8F9-F1
#
_cell.length_a   1.000
_cell.length_b   1.000
_cell.length_c   1.000
_cell.angle_alpha   90.00
_cell.angle_beta   90.00
_cell.angle_gamma   90.00
#
_symmetry.space_group_name_H-M   'P 1'
#
loop_
_entity.id
_entity.type
_entity.pdbx_description
1 polymer ?
#
loop_
_entity_poly.entity_id
_entity_poly.type
_entity_poly.pdbx_seq_one_letter_code
_entity_poly.pdbx_strand_id
1 'polypeptide(L)'
;MDQMQGMQNQQQPSGMQNQMGGQQQQMTYQTPPPIITTKDHLYLNDMLSWNLLAMKKAHFFAEQCQDQEIKSVLEKTGQMHQRHYQKILSHLQTQQQQSIPMQ
;
A
#
# COMPACT_ATOMS: atom_id res chain seq x y z
N MET A 1 -56.24 24.49 59.12
CA MET A 1 -55.64 25.79 59.49
C MET A 1 -54.37 25.44 60.22
N ASP A 2 -53.25 25.31 59.52
CA ASP A 2 -52.35 26.38 59.04
C ASP A 2 -51.15 26.48 59.99
N GLN A 3 -49.96 26.73 59.40
CA GLN A 3 -48.66 27.03 60.02
C GLN A 3 -47.82 25.83 60.54
N MET A 4 -46.49 25.77 60.39
CA MET A 4 -45.48 26.47 59.57
C MET A 4 -44.12 25.80 59.91
N GLN A 5 -43.15 25.78 58.97
CA GLN A 5 -41.67 25.73 59.19
C GLN A 5 -41.10 24.47 59.90
N GLY A 6 -39.97 23.87 59.53
CA GLY A 6 -38.85 24.18 58.64
C GLY A 6 -37.71 23.17 58.93
N MET A 7 -36.58 23.29 58.21
CA MET A 7 -35.33 22.51 58.29
C MET A 7 -35.34 21.14 57.57
N GLN A 8 -34.83 21.06 56.33
CA GLN A 8 -33.41 21.05 55.92
C GLN A 8 -32.70 19.75 56.31
N ASN A 9 -32.62 18.81 55.36
CA ASN A 9 -31.44 17.98 55.22
C ASN A 9 -31.12 17.80 53.72
N GLN A 10 -29.94 18.28 53.36
CA GLN A 10 -29.40 18.32 52.01
C GLN A 10 -28.71 16.97 51.75
N GLN A 11 -29.29 16.15 50.87
CA GLN A 11 -28.59 15.03 50.25
C GLN A 11 -28.63 15.21 48.74
N GLN A 12 -27.47 15.54 48.17
CA GLN A 12 -27.23 15.53 46.74
C GLN A 12 -27.23 14.08 46.22
N PRO A 13 -27.96 13.77 45.13
CA PRO A 13 -27.78 12.53 44.41
C PRO A 13 -26.58 12.62 43.46
N SER A 14 -25.87 11.50 43.41
CA SER A 14 -24.85 11.03 42.47
C SER A 14 -24.81 11.73 41.11
N GLY A 15 -23.66 12.33 40.78
CA GLY A 15 -23.30 12.79 39.44
C GLY A 15 -21.97 12.17 38.99
N MET A 16 -22.07 11.04 38.33
CA MET A 16 -20.98 10.29 37.69
C MET A 16 -20.44 11.10 36.50
N GLN A 17 -19.32 11.82 36.65
CA GLN A 17 -18.72 12.55 35.53
C GLN A 17 -17.68 11.71 34.78
N ASN A 18 -18.25 10.88 33.91
CA ASN A 18 -17.82 10.54 32.55
C ASN A 18 -16.36 10.83 32.13
N GLN A 19 -15.58 9.75 32.06
CA GLN A 19 -14.27 9.68 31.42
C GLN A 19 -14.47 9.56 29.89
N MET A 20 -14.44 10.68 29.18
CA MET A 20 -14.56 10.70 27.72
C MET A 20 -13.18 10.43 27.08
N GLY A 21 -12.80 9.16 27.03
CA GLY A 21 -11.68 8.68 26.22
C GLY A 21 -12.08 8.68 24.74
N GLY A 22 -11.61 9.68 23.99
CA GLY A 22 -11.76 9.73 22.54
C GLY A 22 -10.93 8.62 21.88
N GLN A 23 -11.53 7.46 21.64
CA GLN A 23 -10.96 6.44 20.75
C GLN A 23 -11.00 6.98 19.32
N GLN A 24 -9.88 7.58 18.88
CA GLN A 24 -9.60 7.79 17.47
C GLN A 24 -9.50 6.41 16.80
N GLN A 25 -10.57 5.98 16.14
CA GLN A 25 -10.54 4.82 15.24
C GLN A 25 -9.57 5.13 14.09
N GLN A 26 -8.41 4.48 14.12
CA GLN A 26 -7.45 4.47 13.02
C GLN A 26 -8.11 3.76 11.82
N MET A 27 -8.41 4.53 10.78
CA MET A 27 -8.80 4.00 9.47
C MET A 27 -7.61 3.23 8.87
N THR A 28 -7.69 1.89 8.88
CA THR A 28 -6.75 1.03 8.16
C THR A 28 -7.20 0.92 6.70
N TYR A 29 -6.44 1.51 5.78
CA TYR A 29 -6.66 1.32 4.35
C TYR A 29 -6.18 -0.06 3.93
N GLN A 30 -7.11 -0.93 3.51
CA GLN A 30 -6.83 -2.32 3.12
C GLN A 30 -6.29 -2.45 1.69
N THR A 31 -6.62 -1.51 0.81
CA THR A 31 -6.27 -1.57 -0.62
C THR A 31 -5.89 -0.19 -1.15
N PRO A 32 -4.83 -0.09 -1.97
CA PRO A 32 -4.44 1.17 -2.59
C PRO A 32 -5.52 1.67 -3.56
N PRO A 33 -5.69 2.99 -3.72
CA PRO A 33 -6.59 3.57 -4.71
C PRO A 33 -6.26 3.11 -6.14
N PRO A 34 -7.25 2.99 -7.05
CA PRO A 34 -7.03 2.54 -8.43
C PRO A 34 -6.39 3.60 -9.34
N ILE A 35 -6.03 4.77 -8.81
CA ILE A 35 -5.42 5.85 -9.58
C ILE A 35 -3.90 5.69 -9.58
N ILE A 36 -3.31 5.69 -10.78
CA ILE A 36 -1.86 5.86 -10.97
C ILE A 36 -1.59 7.35 -11.11
N THR A 37 -0.87 7.93 -10.16
CA THR A 37 -0.44 9.33 -10.25
C THR A 37 0.72 9.50 -11.23
N THR A 38 1.06 10.74 -11.59
CA THR A 38 2.25 11.03 -12.40
C THR A 38 3.53 10.50 -11.75
N LYS A 39 3.65 10.59 -10.40
CA LYS A 39 4.82 10.07 -9.69
C LYS A 39 4.89 8.54 -9.80
N ASP A 40 3.76 7.86 -9.63
CA ASP A 40 3.69 6.40 -9.80
C ASP A 40 4.09 6.00 -11.21
N HIS A 41 3.60 6.72 -12.23
CA HIS A 41 3.96 6.46 -13.63
C HIS A 41 5.47 6.60 -13.88
N LEU A 42 6.12 7.62 -13.33
CA LEU A 42 7.57 7.80 -13.44
C LEU A 42 8.33 6.63 -12.81
N TYR A 43 7.95 6.22 -11.59
CA TYR A 43 8.57 5.06 -10.94
C TYR A 43 8.32 3.75 -11.70
N LEU A 44 7.13 3.55 -12.25
CA LEU A 44 6.82 2.37 -13.06
C LEU A 44 7.66 2.33 -14.35
N ASN A 45 7.86 3.48 -14.99
CA ASN A 45 8.73 3.59 -16.17
C ASN A 45 10.19 3.25 -15.83
N ASP A 46 10.70 3.76 -14.71
CA ASP A 46 12.04 3.40 -14.23
C ASP A 46 12.16 1.91 -13.94
N MET A 47 11.18 1.31 -13.25
CA MET A 47 11.17 -0.14 -12.95
C MET A 47 11.16 -0.99 -14.23
N LEU A 48 10.38 -0.60 -15.23
CA LEU A 48 10.36 -1.27 -16.54
C LEU A 48 11.72 -1.16 -17.23
N SER A 49 12.29 0.04 -17.26
CA SER A 49 13.60 0.31 -17.87
C SER A 49 14.73 -0.46 -17.20
N TRP A 50 14.74 -0.51 -15.86
CA TRP A 50 15.74 -1.24 -15.10
C TRP A 50 15.66 -2.75 -15.32
N ASN A 51 14.48 -3.36 -15.34
CA ASN A 51 14.34 -4.79 -15.61
C ASN A 51 14.73 -5.15 -17.05
N LEU A 52 14.34 -4.34 -18.03
CA LEU A 52 14.73 -4.52 -19.43
C LEU A 52 16.25 -4.44 -19.61
N LEU A 53 16.88 -3.42 -19.01
CA LEU A 53 18.33 -3.26 -19.09
C LEU A 53 19.06 -4.40 -18.39
N ALA A 54 18.61 -4.79 -17.19
CA ALA A 54 19.22 -5.85 -16.40
C ALA A 54 19.17 -7.20 -17.12
N MET A 55 18.03 -7.58 -17.71
CA MET A 55 17.94 -8.85 -18.44
C MET A 55 18.87 -8.88 -19.67
N LYS A 56 18.98 -7.77 -20.40
CA LYS A 56 19.87 -7.67 -21.57
C LYS A 56 21.34 -7.75 -21.16
N LYS A 57 21.73 -7.08 -20.07
CA LYS A 57 23.11 -7.13 -19.56
C LYS A 57 23.45 -8.51 -18.99
N ALA A 58 22.54 -9.13 -18.25
CA ALA A 58 22.75 -10.47 -17.70
C ALA A 58 22.98 -11.49 -18.82
N HIS A 59 22.15 -11.47 -19.86
CA HIS A 59 22.32 -12.33 -21.03
C HIS A 59 23.62 -12.04 -21.78
N PHE A 60 23.92 -10.77 -22.06
CA PHE A 60 25.18 -10.37 -22.71
C PHE A 60 26.42 -10.89 -21.95
N PHE A 61 26.46 -10.75 -20.62
CA PHE A 61 27.59 -11.27 -19.84
C PHE A 61 27.62 -12.80 -19.76
N ALA A 62 26.46 -13.47 -19.77
CA ALA A 62 26.39 -14.93 -19.81
C ALA A 62 27.04 -15.51 -21.07
N GLU A 63 26.94 -14.79 -22.21
CA GLU A 63 27.59 -15.15 -23.47
C GLU A 63 29.12 -15.00 -23.44
N GLN A 64 29.64 -14.08 -22.61
CA GLN A 64 31.08 -13.82 -22.48
C GLN A 64 31.76 -14.68 -21.40
N CYS A 65 30.98 -15.34 -20.54
CA CYS A 65 31.51 -16.18 -19.46
C CYS A 65 31.88 -17.60 -19.93
N GLN A 66 33.05 -18.06 -19.51
CA GLN A 66 33.52 -19.43 -19.74
C GLN A 66 33.14 -20.37 -18.60
N ASP A 67 33.11 -19.83 -17.37
CA ASP A 67 32.67 -20.54 -16.18
C ASP A 67 31.16 -20.86 -16.26
N GLN A 68 30.84 -22.15 -16.16
CA GLN A 68 29.47 -22.64 -16.33
C GLN A 68 28.56 -22.28 -15.16
N GLU A 69 29.10 -22.18 -13.94
CA GLU A 69 28.33 -21.79 -12.76
C GLU A 69 27.93 -20.31 -12.86
N ILE A 70 28.88 -19.44 -13.20
CA ILE A 70 28.62 -18.01 -13.39
C ILE A 70 27.62 -17.80 -14.53
N LYS A 71 27.80 -18.50 -15.66
CA LYS A 71 26.86 -18.45 -16.78
C LYS A 71 25.44 -18.83 -16.34
N SER A 72 25.28 -19.91 -15.58
CA SER A 72 23.98 -20.36 -15.07
C SER A 72 23.31 -19.30 -14.19
N VAL A 73 24.07 -18.66 -13.30
CA VAL A 73 23.56 -17.61 -12.41
C VAL A 73 23.14 -16.37 -13.20
N LEU A 74 23.91 -15.96 -14.21
CA LEU A 74 23.57 -14.83 -15.08
C LEU A 74 22.29 -15.10 -15.88
N GLU A 75 22.13 -16.29 -16.46
CA GLU A 75 20.91 -16.68 -17.18
C GLU A 75 19.68 -16.68 -16.25
N LYS A 76 19.79 -17.26 -15.05
CA LYS A 76 18.72 -17.22 -14.04
C LYS A 76 18.36 -15.78 -13.64
N THR A 77 19.37 -14.91 -13.52
CA THR A 77 19.18 -13.49 -13.20
C THR A 77 18.43 -12.77 -14.32
N GLY A 78 18.79 -13.04 -15.58
CA GLY A 78 18.10 -12.50 -16.75
C GLY A 78 16.63 -12.92 -16.80
N GLN A 79 16.33 -14.20 -16.58
CA GLN A 79 14.96 -14.73 -16.54
C GLN A 79 14.13 -14.12 -15.40
N MET A 80 14.74 -13.91 -14.23
CA MET A 80 14.08 -13.28 -13.09
C MET A 80 13.66 -11.83 -13.43
N HIS A 81 14.54 -11.04 -14.04
CA HIS A 81 14.22 -9.67 -14.47
C HIS A 81 13.16 -9.64 -15.59
N GLN A 82 13.20 -10.59 -16.53
CA GLN A 82 12.17 -10.73 -17.55
C GLN A 82 10.79 -10.97 -16.91
N ARG A 83 10.70 -11.90 -15.94
CA ARG A 83 9.46 -12.18 -15.22
C ARG A 83 8.94 -10.96 -14.48
N HIS A 84 9.82 -10.18 -13.84
CA HIS A 84 9.42 -8.94 -13.15
C HIS A 84 8.89 -7.89 -14.12
N TYR A 85 9.55 -7.69 -15.27
CA TYR A 85 9.10 -6.80 -16.32
C TYR A 85 7.68 -7.16 -16.80
N GLN A 86 7.46 -8.45 -17.11
CA GLN A 86 6.16 -8.97 -17.54
C GLN A 86 5.08 -8.80 -16.47
N LYS A 87 5.43 -9.05 -15.20
CA LYS A 87 4.50 -8.86 -14.07
C LYS A 87 4.03 -7.41 -13.97
N ILE A 88 4.95 -6.44 -14.04
CA ILE A 88 4.60 -5.01 -14.01
C ILE A 88 3.68 -4.68 -15.19
N LEU A 89 4.04 -5.09 -16.41
CA LEU A 89 3.20 -4.88 -17.60
C LEU A 89 1.79 -5.44 -17.44
N SER A 90 1.64 -6.65 -16.90
CA SER A 90 0.32 -7.27 -16.71
C SER A 90 -0.58 -6.46 -15.77
N HIS A 91 -0.01 -5.86 -14.72
CA HIS A 91 -0.75 -4.99 -13.82
C HIS A 91 -1.18 -3.68 -14.50
N LEU A 92 -0.35 -3.11 -15.37
CA LEU A 92 -0.68 -1.88 -16.11
C LEU A 92 -1.78 -2.11 -17.16
N GLN A 93 -1.76 -3.26 -17.84
CA GLN A 93 -2.80 -3.63 -18.80
C GLN A 93 -4.15 -3.88 -18.11
N THR A 94 -4.14 -4.54 -16.96
CA THR A 94 -5.36 -4.83 -16.19
C THR A 94 -6.06 -3.55 -15.71
N GLN A 95 -5.30 -2.51 -15.35
CA GLN A 95 -5.85 -1.23 -14.90
C GLN A 95 -6.52 -0.42 -16.02
N GLN A 96 -6.07 -0.56 -17.28
CA GLN A 96 -6.75 0.10 -18.41
C GLN A 96 -8.18 -0.39 -18.63
N GLN A 97 -8.50 -1.63 -18.21
CA GLN A 97 -9.82 -2.23 -18.34
C GLN A 97 -10.80 -1.77 -17.24
N GLN A 98 -10.30 -1.25 -16.12
CA GLN A 98 -11.09 -0.82 -14.96
C GLN A 98 -11.32 0.71 -14.95
N SER A 99 -11.59 1.30 -16.11
CA SER A 99 -12.07 2.67 -16.18
C SER A 99 -13.42 2.78 -15.46
N ILE A 100 -13.39 3.47 -14.32
CA ILE A 100 -14.54 3.69 -13.44
C ILE A 100 -15.57 4.54 -14.20
N PRO A 101 -16.82 4.07 -14.39
CA PRO A 101 -17.89 4.95 -14.86
C PRO A 101 -18.11 6.03 -13.79
N MET A 102 -17.79 7.28 -14.13
CA MET A 102 -18.20 8.45 -13.35
C MET A 102 -19.73 8.49 -13.33
N GLN A 103 -20.32 8.27 -12.14
CA GLN A 103 -21.72 8.58 -11.84
C GLN A 103 -21.84 10.02 -11.35
#